data_AF-A0AA39R3N8-F1
#
_entry.id   AF-A0AA39R3N8-F1
#
_cell.length_a   1.000
_cell.length_b   1.000
_cell.length_c   1.000
_cell.angle_alpha   90.00
_cell.angle_beta   90.00
_cell.angle_gamma   90.00
#
_symmetry.space_group_name_H-M   'P 1'
#
loop_
_entity.id
_entity.type
_entity.pdbx_description
1 polymer ?
#
loop_
_entity_poly.entity_id
_entity_poly.type
_entity_poly.pdbx_seq_one_letter_code
_entity_poly.pdbx_strand_id
1 'polypeptide(L)'
;MAAESYYHLNAYPASSQQPPPGMYSGDNYNPAPSKPQLQTSTHSTYNALPPRPLSPPVKPNTQLLSKPHTTNSHTTPNERLKQRKYLKLKRYLRVGKVLVQAISTLLSAIMFGAMAFMSIKYYDTRNETRGGRTAWPKNPKLWPTFLLLIGAGITLIVSIITLISYCWFLKKAKRSWKLTVSKYAIHLGAWAIITILYRYEKDVHGSDNDLWGWTCSEEVAALQAEFNDVVGFSSLCNLQSSSWGTSLAEFLVKSAFAVGHFIIYRKTRDEEKQYFADHLGDATTDFVESFS
;
A
#
# COMPACT_ATOMS: atom_id res chain seq x y z
N MET A 1 -2.40 53.23 -6.51
CA MET A 1 -1.45 52.40 -5.73
C MET A 1 -1.47 51.01 -6.37
N ALA A 2 -0.90 50.80 -7.55
CA ALA A 2 0.53 50.81 -7.95
C ALA A 2 1.23 49.48 -7.63
N ALA A 3 1.36 48.65 -8.67
CA ALA A 3 2.41 47.66 -8.97
C ALA A 3 2.03 47.01 -10.32
N GLU A 4 2.33 47.64 -11.47
CA GLU A 4 3.56 47.44 -12.27
C GLU A 4 3.92 45.95 -12.46
N SER A 5 3.65 45.38 -13.64
CA SER A 5 4.48 45.49 -14.87
C SER A 5 5.80 44.74 -14.75
N TYR A 6 5.83 43.47 -15.14
CA TYR A 6 7.01 42.83 -15.70
C TYR A 6 6.59 41.74 -16.70
N TYR A 7 6.42 42.14 -17.96
CA TYR A 7 6.64 41.27 -19.11
C TYR A 7 8.15 41.22 -19.35
N HIS A 8 8.72 40.02 -19.43
CA HIS A 8 9.96 39.82 -20.17
C HIS A 8 9.70 38.82 -21.28
N LEU A 9 9.70 39.38 -22.50
CA LEU A 9 9.86 38.66 -23.75
C LEU A 9 11.16 37.86 -23.70
N ASN A 10 11.11 36.59 -24.08
CA ASN A 10 12.27 35.95 -24.70
C ASN A 10 11.85 35.31 -26.02
N ALA A 11 12.56 35.73 -27.04
CA ALA A 11 12.37 35.44 -28.44
C ALA A 11 12.65 33.97 -28.77
N TYR A 12 11.86 33.44 -29.70
CA TYR A 12 12.21 32.28 -30.51
C TYR A 12 13.51 32.55 -31.30
N PRO A 13 14.34 31.52 -31.47
CA PRO A 13 15.01 31.32 -32.75
C PRO A 13 14.43 30.13 -33.50
N ALA A 14 14.30 30.34 -34.80
CA ALA A 14 13.86 29.40 -35.81
C ALA A 14 14.93 28.36 -36.18
N SER A 15 14.44 27.21 -36.67
CA SER A 15 15.03 26.32 -37.68
C SER A 15 16.42 25.70 -37.47
N SER A 16 16.46 24.36 -37.46
CA SER A 16 17.36 23.59 -38.35
C SER A 16 17.04 22.09 -38.36
N GLN A 17 16.67 21.61 -39.55
CA GLN A 17 17.10 20.36 -40.19
C GLN A 17 16.82 18.98 -39.56
N GLN A 18 15.90 18.30 -40.25
CA GLN A 18 15.78 16.86 -40.39
C GLN A 18 16.77 16.35 -41.46
N PRO A 19 17.37 15.14 -41.29
CA PRO A 19 17.56 14.22 -42.43
C PRO A 19 16.94 12.82 -42.21
N PRO A 20 16.88 11.95 -43.25
CA PRO A 20 15.76 11.04 -43.54
C PRO A 20 16.05 9.54 -43.21
N PRO A 21 15.16 8.59 -43.57
CA PRO A 21 15.01 7.29 -42.90
C PRO A 21 15.82 6.15 -43.57
N GLY A 22 16.10 5.12 -42.78
CA GLY A 22 16.52 3.81 -43.23
C GLY A 22 16.53 2.86 -42.02
N MET A 23 16.39 1.54 -42.14
CA MET A 23 15.96 0.65 -43.19
C MET A 23 15.65 -0.67 -42.46
N TYR A 24 14.72 -1.46 -43.00
CA TYR A 24 14.30 -2.79 -42.54
C TYR A 24 15.42 -3.83 -42.35
N SER A 25 15.13 -4.79 -41.44
CA SER A 25 15.65 -6.18 -41.30
C SER A 25 16.23 -6.41 -39.91
N GLY A 26 15.91 -7.47 -39.18
CA GLY A 26 15.13 -8.66 -39.50
C GLY A 26 15.26 -9.59 -38.29
N ASP A 27 14.18 -10.29 -38.01
CA ASP A 27 14.04 -11.24 -36.92
C ASP A 27 15.12 -12.32 -36.93
N ASN A 28 15.65 -12.66 -35.75
CA ASN A 28 16.08 -14.03 -35.50
C ASN A 28 15.84 -14.40 -34.03
N TYR A 29 14.66 -14.98 -33.84
CA TYR A 29 14.28 -15.82 -32.73
C TYR A 29 15.26 -17.00 -32.61
N ASN A 30 15.76 -17.27 -31.40
CA ASN A 30 16.37 -18.55 -31.09
C ASN A 30 15.81 -19.06 -29.74
N PRO A 31 15.05 -20.17 -29.72
CA PRO A 31 14.51 -20.74 -28.49
C PRO A 31 15.51 -21.70 -27.85
N ALA A 32 15.73 -21.54 -26.54
CA ALA A 32 16.45 -22.53 -25.72
C ALA A 32 15.46 -23.33 -24.87
N PRO A 33 15.45 -24.67 -24.99
CA PRO A 33 14.99 -25.54 -23.91
C PRO A 33 16.11 -26.50 -23.49
N SER A 34 16.55 -26.41 -22.24
CA SER A 34 17.43 -27.42 -21.64
C SER A 34 16.91 -27.84 -20.27
N LYS A 35 16.24 -28.99 -20.22
CA LYS A 35 16.17 -29.86 -19.04
C LYS A 35 16.38 -31.31 -19.50
N PRO A 36 17.36 -32.04 -18.95
CA PRO A 36 17.55 -33.45 -19.23
C PRO A 36 16.91 -34.37 -18.16
N GLN A 37 16.79 -35.66 -18.54
CA GLN A 37 16.53 -36.89 -17.75
C GLN A 37 15.04 -37.15 -17.46
N LEU A 38 14.32 -38.13 -18.05
CA LEU A 38 14.54 -39.50 -18.57
C LEU A 38 14.67 -40.62 -17.51
N GLN A 39 13.71 -41.57 -17.63
CA GLN A 39 13.71 -43.01 -17.29
C GLN A 39 13.35 -43.51 -15.88
N THR A 40 12.05 -43.76 -15.73
CA THR A 40 11.40 -45.08 -15.54
C THR A 40 12.27 -46.31 -15.22
N SER A 41 11.98 -46.90 -14.04
CA SER A 41 11.63 -48.31 -13.76
C SER A 41 12.34 -49.46 -14.52
N THR A 42 12.95 -50.42 -13.79
CA THR A 42 12.35 -51.76 -13.53
C THR A 42 13.29 -52.70 -12.75
N HIS A 43 12.70 -53.45 -11.81
CA HIS A 43 12.95 -54.84 -11.35
C HIS A 43 14.39 -55.39 -11.11
N SER A 44 14.66 -55.90 -9.89
CA SER A 44 14.70 -57.35 -9.61
C SER A 44 14.96 -57.69 -8.11
N THR A 45 13.96 -58.33 -7.48
CA THR A 45 14.00 -59.72 -6.97
C THR A 45 14.91 -60.18 -5.81
N TYR A 46 14.22 -60.64 -4.74
CA TYR A 46 14.51 -61.61 -3.65
C TYR A 46 15.70 -61.41 -2.67
N ASN A 47 15.40 -61.28 -1.37
CA ASN A 47 15.57 -62.36 -0.41
C ASN A 47 14.83 -62.10 0.92
N ALA A 48 14.19 -63.16 1.43
CA ALA A 48 13.28 -63.19 2.57
C ALA A 48 14.01 -63.34 3.91
N LEU A 49 13.50 -62.69 4.97
CA LEU A 49 13.66 -63.09 6.38
C LEU A 49 12.40 -62.72 7.20
N PRO A 50 12.10 -63.43 8.30
CA PRO A 50 10.73 -63.71 8.76
C PRO A 50 10.13 -62.67 9.73
N PRO A 51 8.79 -62.69 9.94
CA PRO A 51 8.09 -61.71 10.76
C PRO A 51 8.22 -62.01 12.26
N ARG A 52 8.51 -60.97 13.07
CA ARG A 52 8.50 -61.05 14.53
C ARG A 52 7.16 -60.53 15.10
N PRO A 53 6.53 -61.22 16.07
CA PRO A 53 5.18 -60.88 16.54
C PRO A 53 5.11 -59.66 17.47
N LEU A 54 3.91 -59.09 17.51
CA LEU A 54 3.40 -57.96 18.29
C LEU A 54 3.88 -57.91 19.75
N SER A 55 4.22 -56.70 20.21
CA SER A 55 4.14 -56.31 21.62
C SER A 55 2.94 -55.37 21.84
N PRO A 56 2.23 -55.46 22.98
CA PRO A 56 0.92 -54.82 23.20
C PRO A 56 1.02 -53.34 23.61
N PRO A 57 -0.09 -52.57 23.52
CA PRO A 57 -0.09 -51.13 23.70
C PRO A 57 0.12 -50.72 25.16
N VAL A 58 1.08 -49.81 25.37
CA VAL A 58 1.25 -49.09 26.64
C VAL A 58 0.05 -48.18 26.86
N LYS A 59 -0.74 -48.48 27.89
CA LYS A 59 -1.83 -47.63 28.38
C LYS A 59 -1.27 -46.30 28.90
N PRO A 60 -1.90 -45.15 28.63
CA PRO A 60 -1.56 -43.91 29.31
C PRO A 60 -2.14 -43.96 30.72
N ASN A 61 -1.27 -44.07 31.73
CA ASN A 61 -1.62 -43.77 33.12
C ASN A 61 -2.01 -42.28 33.21
N THR A 62 -3.31 -42.06 33.10
CA THR A 62 -3.94 -40.81 33.53
C THR A 62 -4.13 -40.92 35.03
N GLN A 63 -3.83 -39.81 35.73
CA GLN A 63 -3.97 -39.55 37.16
C GLN A 63 -2.71 -39.80 38.02
N LEU A 64 -1.96 -38.72 38.27
CA LEU A 64 -2.00 -38.11 39.61
C LEU A 64 -1.45 -36.68 39.58
N LEU A 65 -2.22 -35.77 40.20
CA LEU A 65 -1.80 -34.49 40.77
C LEU A 65 -1.65 -33.26 39.85
N SER A 66 -2.65 -33.02 39.00
CA SER A 66 -3.05 -31.64 38.69
C SER A 66 -3.70 -31.02 39.93
N LYS A 67 -2.88 -30.43 40.80
CA LYS A 67 -3.31 -29.55 41.88
C LYS A 67 -4.05 -28.37 41.24
N PRO A 68 -5.34 -28.12 41.52
CA PRO A 68 -5.94 -26.85 41.17
C PRO A 68 -5.33 -25.85 42.14
N HIS A 69 -4.28 -25.14 41.72
CA HIS A 69 -3.94 -23.90 42.39
C HIS A 69 -5.02 -22.90 41.99
N THR A 70 -6.17 -22.98 42.66
CA THR A 70 -7.04 -21.84 42.88
C THR A 70 -6.24 -20.81 43.66
N THR A 71 -5.36 -20.09 42.96
CA THR A 71 -4.96 -18.78 43.46
C THR A 71 -6.24 -17.98 43.41
N ASN A 72 -6.81 -17.73 44.58
CA ASN A 72 -7.75 -16.65 44.77
C ASN A 72 -7.06 -15.39 44.24
N SER A 73 -7.32 -15.07 42.97
CA SER A 73 -6.80 -13.87 42.34
C SER A 73 -7.53 -12.72 43.01
N HIS A 74 -6.91 -12.21 44.08
CA HIS A 74 -7.28 -10.94 44.70
C HIS A 74 -6.84 -9.83 43.74
N THR A 75 -7.41 -9.83 42.53
CA THR A 75 -7.17 -8.81 41.50
C THR A 75 -7.54 -7.48 42.12
N THR A 76 -6.54 -6.65 42.40
CA THR A 76 -6.78 -5.40 43.12
C THR A 76 -7.77 -4.53 42.31
N PRO A 77 -8.61 -3.70 42.96
CA PRO A 77 -9.52 -2.81 42.24
C PRO A 77 -8.83 -1.97 41.15
N ASN A 78 -7.54 -1.65 41.37
CA ASN A 78 -6.67 -0.92 40.45
C ASN A 78 -6.35 -1.70 39.16
N GLU A 79 -6.11 -3.01 39.24
CA GLU A 79 -5.86 -3.87 38.07
C GLU A 79 -7.10 -4.00 37.19
N ARG A 80 -8.29 -4.16 37.80
CA ARG A 80 -9.57 -4.22 37.06
C ARG A 80 -9.84 -2.92 36.31
N LEU A 81 -9.51 -1.77 36.91
CA LEU A 81 -9.63 -0.47 36.26
C LEU A 81 -8.65 -0.31 35.08
N LYS A 82 -7.38 -0.69 35.25
CA LYS A 82 -6.36 -0.71 34.17
C LYS A 82 -6.80 -1.60 33.01
N GLN A 83 -7.29 -2.81 33.31
CA GLN A 83 -7.78 -3.76 32.30
C GLN A 83 -8.97 -3.20 31.51
N ARG A 84 -9.94 -2.54 32.18
CA ARG A 84 -11.06 -1.87 31.51
C ARG A 84 -10.60 -0.74 30.59
N LYS A 85 -9.67 0.10 31.04
CA LYS A 85 -9.09 1.19 30.21
C LYS A 85 -8.37 0.63 28.99
N TYR A 86 -7.57 -0.42 29.15
CA TYR A 86 -6.88 -1.11 28.06
C TYR A 86 -7.86 -1.70 27.04
N LEU A 87 -8.93 -2.36 27.48
CA LEU A 87 -9.95 -2.93 26.58
C LEU A 87 -10.69 -1.84 25.80
N LYS A 88 -11.00 -0.69 26.43
CA LYS A 88 -11.58 0.47 25.74
C LYS A 88 -10.61 1.01 24.69
N LEU A 89 -9.36 1.27 25.05
CA LEU A 89 -8.34 1.76 24.12
C LEU A 89 -8.14 0.81 22.93
N LYS A 90 -8.07 -0.50 23.19
CA LYS A 90 -7.98 -1.53 22.16
C LYS A 90 -9.19 -1.54 21.23
N ARG A 91 -10.39 -1.29 21.76
CA ARG A 91 -11.61 -1.15 20.95
C ARG A 91 -11.55 0.12 20.10
N TYR A 92 -11.17 1.26 20.66
CA TYR A 92 -11.00 2.50 19.89
C TYR A 92 -9.96 2.37 18.78
N LEU A 93 -8.82 1.75 19.04
CA LEU A 93 -7.81 1.48 18.03
C LEU A 93 -8.33 0.57 16.91
N ARG A 94 -9.14 -0.43 17.26
CA ARG A 94 -9.75 -1.33 16.28
C ARG A 94 -10.78 -0.60 15.42
N VAL A 95 -11.68 0.16 16.03
CA VAL A 95 -12.71 0.93 15.32
C VAL A 95 -12.06 2.01 14.47
N GLY A 96 -11.11 2.75 15.02
CA GLY A 96 -10.34 3.76 14.29
C GLY A 96 -9.60 3.17 13.09
N LYS A 97 -9.00 1.98 13.23
CA LYS A 97 -8.38 1.28 12.11
C LYS A 97 -9.37 0.95 11.00
N VAL A 98 -10.55 0.44 11.34
CA VAL A 98 -11.59 0.11 10.36
C VAL A 98 -12.09 1.38 9.67
N LEU A 99 -12.31 2.45 10.43
CA LEU A 99 -12.74 3.75 9.89
C LEU A 99 -11.70 4.33 8.92
N VAL A 100 -10.43 4.36 9.30
CA VAL A 100 -9.34 4.81 8.41
C VAL A 100 -9.25 3.93 7.16
N GLN A 101 -9.44 2.62 7.30
CA GLN A 101 -9.45 1.72 6.15
C GLN A 101 -10.66 1.95 5.24
N ALA A 102 -11.84 2.28 5.80
CA ALA A 102 -13.04 2.56 5.03
C ALA A 102 -12.90 3.88 4.25
N ILE A 103 -12.42 4.94 4.90
CA ILE A 103 -12.12 6.23 4.24
C ILE A 103 -11.10 6.02 3.13
N SER A 104 -10.02 5.30 3.43
CA SER A 104 -9.00 4.94 2.44
C SER A 104 -9.54 4.15 1.26
N THR A 105 -10.42 3.17 1.49
CA THR A 105 -11.10 2.41 0.44
C THR A 105 -11.90 3.35 -0.46
N LEU A 106 -12.68 4.26 0.13
CA LEU A 106 -13.52 5.20 -0.61
C LEU A 106 -12.68 6.16 -1.46
N LEU A 107 -11.67 6.79 -0.86
CA LEU A 107 -10.77 7.70 -1.58
C LEU A 107 -10.02 6.96 -2.70
N SER A 108 -9.52 5.76 -2.42
CA SER A 108 -8.83 4.94 -3.43
C SER A 108 -9.77 4.51 -4.57
N ALA A 109 -11.05 4.22 -4.28
CA ALA A 109 -12.03 3.86 -5.29
C ALA A 109 -12.37 5.05 -6.20
N ILE A 110 -12.57 6.23 -5.62
CA ILE A 110 -12.80 7.47 -6.38
C ILE A 110 -11.57 7.78 -7.26
N MET A 111 -10.37 7.72 -6.70
CA MET A 111 -9.11 7.91 -7.42
C MET A 111 -8.93 6.93 -8.57
N PHE A 112 -9.18 5.64 -8.31
CA PHE A 112 -9.10 4.60 -9.32
C PHE A 112 -10.10 4.88 -10.46
N GLY A 113 -11.34 5.22 -10.12
CA GLY A 113 -12.36 5.59 -11.10
C GLY A 113 -11.99 6.81 -11.93
N ALA A 114 -11.47 7.86 -11.29
CA ALA A 114 -11.01 9.08 -11.95
C ALA A 114 -9.86 8.80 -12.94
N MET A 115 -8.85 8.05 -12.53
CA MET A 115 -7.70 7.70 -13.39
C MET A 115 -8.09 6.74 -14.51
N ALA A 116 -9.00 5.80 -14.24
CA ALA A 116 -9.54 4.91 -15.25
C ALA A 116 -10.34 5.68 -16.30
N PHE A 117 -11.22 6.60 -15.86
CA PHE A 117 -11.98 7.47 -16.74
C PHE A 117 -11.06 8.34 -17.63
N MET A 118 -10.03 8.96 -17.04
CA MET A 118 -9.04 9.73 -17.79
C MET A 118 -8.34 8.88 -18.85
N SER A 119 -7.94 7.65 -18.49
CA SER A 119 -7.26 6.73 -19.40
C SER A 119 -8.17 6.34 -20.57
N ILE A 120 -9.42 5.97 -20.28
CA ILE A 120 -10.42 5.62 -21.31
C ILE A 120 -10.65 6.81 -22.24
N LYS A 121 -10.89 8.00 -21.69
CA LYS A 121 -11.09 9.22 -22.48
C LYS A 121 -9.91 9.53 -23.38
N TYR A 122 -8.69 9.38 -22.89
CA TYR A 122 -7.50 9.53 -23.72
C TYR A 122 -7.49 8.51 -24.88
N TYR A 123 -7.69 7.22 -24.62
CA TYR A 123 -7.66 6.20 -25.68
C TYR A 123 -8.77 6.35 -26.71
N ASP A 124 -9.96 6.81 -26.30
CA ASP A 124 -11.08 7.06 -27.19
C ASP A 124 -10.81 8.28 -28.09
N THR A 125 -10.12 9.30 -27.59
CA THR A 125 -10.02 10.61 -28.26
C THR A 125 -8.62 10.93 -28.80
N ARG A 126 -7.64 10.04 -28.63
CA ARG A 126 -6.25 10.22 -29.08
C ARG A 126 -6.08 10.50 -30.57
N ASN A 127 -7.01 10.02 -31.40
CA ASN A 127 -6.97 10.17 -32.86
C ASN A 127 -7.91 11.28 -33.35
N GLU A 128 -8.66 11.92 -32.45
CA GLU A 128 -9.59 12.98 -32.81
C GLU A 128 -8.83 14.22 -33.26
N THR A 129 -9.20 14.71 -34.45
CA THR A 129 -8.58 15.86 -35.09
C THR A 129 -9.66 16.82 -35.53
N ARG A 130 -9.53 18.09 -35.15
CA ARG A 130 -10.43 19.17 -35.54
C ARG A 130 -9.61 20.39 -35.92
N GLY A 131 -10.00 21.07 -37.01
CA GLY A 131 -9.29 22.26 -37.46
C GLY A 131 -7.81 22.03 -37.80
N GLY A 132 -7.43 20.77 -38.13
CA GLY A 132 -6.05 20.37 -38.37
C GLY A 132 -5.19 20.20 -37.11
N ARG A 133 -5.78 20.24 -35.92
CA ARG A 133 -5.11 20.03 -34.62
C ARG A 133 -5.64 18.77 -33.94
N THR A 134 -4.75 18.04 -33.26
CA THR A 134 -5.11 16.85 -32.47
C THR A 134 -5.52 17.24 -31.06
N ALA A 135 -6.43 16.47 -30.46
CA ALA A 135 -6.88 16.70 -29.07
C ALA A 135 -5.75 16.51 -28.02
N TRP A 136 -4.72 15.74 -28.37
CA TRP A 136 -3.63 15.34 -27.47
C TRP A 136 -2.27 15.64 -28.10
N PRO A 137 -1.20 15.79 -27.30
CA PRO A 137 0.13 16.08 -27.82
C PRO A 137 0.71 14.84 -28.49
N LYS A 138 1.75 15.03 -29.31
CA LYS A 138 2.40 13.92 -30.02
C LYS A 138 3.25 13.10 -29.02
N ASN A 139 2.79 11.88 -28.71
CA ASN A 139 3.39 10.95 -27.75
C ASN A 139 3.36 11.44 -26.28
N PRO A 140 2.16 11.52 -25.67
CA PRO A 140 2.07 11.93 -24.28
C PRO A 140 2.68 10.89 -23.35
N LYS A 141 3.29 11.37 -22.26
CA LYS A 141 3.75 10.55 -21.15
C LYS A 141 2.55 10.07 -20.33
N LEU A 142 2.22 8.79 -20.46
CA LEU A 142 1.09 8.17 -19.75
C LEU A 142 1.47 7.58 -18.38
N TRP A 143 2.76 7.40 -18.13
CA TRP A 143 3.27 6.72 -16.93
C TRP A 143 2.78 7.30 -15.59
N PRO A 144 2.60 8.63 -15.40
CA PRO A 144 2.16 9.17 -14.11
C PRO A 144 0.72 8.76 -13.79
N THR A 145 -0.14 8.79 -14.81
CA THR A 145 -1.55 8.37 -14.73
C THR A 145 -1.64 6.89 -14.37
N PHE A 146 -0.86 6.04 -15.04
CA PHE A 146 -0.84 4.60 -14.74
C PHE A 146 -0.24 4.29 -13.36
N LEU A 147 0.77 5.04 -12.92
CA LEU A 147 1.32 4.89 -11.58
C LEU A 147 0.25 5.13 -10.51
N LEU A 148 -0.54 6.19 -10.64
CA LEU A 148 -1.65 6.48 -9.73
C LEU A 148 -2.76 5.44 -9.83
N LEU A 149 -3.12 5.02 -11.05
CA LEU A 149 -4.14 3.99 -11.27
C LEU A 149 -3.77 2.69 -10.56
N ILE A 150 -2.53 2.22 -10.74
CA ILE A 150 -2.03 0.99 -10.11
C ILE A 150 -1.91 1.16 -8.59
N GLY A 151 -1.36 2.28 -8.11
CA GLY A 151 -1.23 2.58 -6.69
C GLY A 151 -2.58 2.62 -5.96
N ALA A 152 -3.58 3.26 -6.57
CA ALA A 152 -4.95 3.29 -6.09
C ALA A 152 -5.58 1.88 -6.13
N GLY A 153 -5.39 1.13 -7.22
CA GLY A 153 -5.91 -0.24 -7.36
C GLY A 153 -5.36 -1.21 -6.31
N ILE A 154 -4.04 -1.24 -6.10
CA ILE A 154 -3.41 -2.06 -5.05
C ILE A 154 -3.92 -1.65 -3.67
N THR A 155 -4.00 -0.35 -3.40
CA THR A 155 -4.51 0.15 -2.11
C THR A 155 -5.96 -0.25 -1.91
N LEU A 156 -6.80 -0.16 -2.94
CA LEU A 156 -8.20 -0.55 -2.91
C LEU A 156 -8.34 -2.05 -2.59
N ILE A 157 -7.62 -2.92 -3.29
CA ILE A 157 -7.63 -4.38 -3.08
C ILE A 157 -7.20 -4.71 -1.64
N VAL A 158 -6.07 -4.15 -1.18
CA VAL A 158 -5.57 -4.39 0.19
C VAL A 158 -6.56 -3.90 1.23
N SER A 159 -7.24 -2.79 0.98
CA SER A 159 -8.23 -2.21 1.89
C SER A 159 -9.48 -3.09 1.98
N ILE A 160 -10.00 -3.55 0.84
CA ILE A 160 -11.13 -4.48 0.76
C ILE A 160 -10.81 -5.78 1.46
N ILE A 161 -9.65 -6.40 1.19
CA ILE A 161 -9.21 -7.63 1.86
C ILE A 161 -9.13 -7.42 3.38
N THR A 162 -8.63 -6.26 3.81
CA THR A 162 -8.55 -5.93 5.23
C THR A 162 -9.95 -5.82 5.85
N LEU A 163 -10.88 -5.13 5.20
CA LEU A 163 -12.28 -5.00 5.63
C LEU A 163 -12.99 -6.37 5.69
N ILE A 164 -12.89 -7.18 4.64
CA ILE A 164 -13.46 -8.53 4.59
C ILE A 164 -12.86 -9.40 5.69
N SER A 165 -11.54 -9.36 5.90
CA SER A 165 -10.90 -10.08 7.00
C SER A 165 -11.45 -9.65 8.35
N TYR A 166 -11.71 -8.36 8.57
CA TYR A 166 -12.31 -7.89 9.83
C TYR A 166 -13.77 -8.32 10.00
N CYS A 167 -14.56 -8.35 8.93
CA CYS A 167 -15.97 -8.72 8.98
C CYS A 167 -16.18 -10.23 9.06
N TRP A 168 -15.40 -11.03 8.33
CA TRP A 168 -15.71 -12.45 8.07
C TRP A 168 -14.68 -13.44 8.66
N PHE A 169 -13.39 -13.07 8.81
CA PHE A 169 -12.34 -14.03 9.19
C PHE A 169 -11.53 -13.67 10.45
N LEU A 170 -11.73 -14.48 11.48
CA LEU A 170 -10.80 -14.85 12.55
C LEU A 170 -10.22 -13.75 13.45
N LYS A 171 -10.83 -13.74 14.64
CA LYS A 171 -10.14 -13.64 15.93
C LYS A 171 -8.86 -14.51 15.90
N LYS A 172 -7.69 -13.90 16.17
CA LYS A 172 -6.41 -14.52 16.56
C LYS A 172 -5.32 -14.79 15.49
N ALA A 173 -5.13 -13.93 14.49
CA ALA A 173 -3.78 -13.81 13.91
C ALA A 173 -2.90 -12.97 14.85
N LYS A 174 -1.94 -13.58 15.56
CA LYS A 174 -0.87 -12.84 16.26
C LYS A 174 -0.01 -12.16 15.20
N ARG A 175 -0.36 -10.94 14.80
CA ARG A 175 0.43 -10.16 13.85
C ARG A 175 1.72 -9.77 14.55
N SER A 176 2.86 -10.26 14.05
CA SER A 176 4.17 -9.81 14.51
C SER A 176 4.28 -8.29 14.36
N TRP A 177 4.77 -7.61 15.40
CA TRP A 177 4.97 -6.16 15.39
C TRP A 177 5.82 -5.72 14.18
N LYS A 178 6.86 -6.50 13.84
CA LYS A 178 7.73 -6.24 12.68
C LYS A 178 6.94 -6.18 11.37
N LEU A 179 5.97 -7.09 11.18
CA LEU A 179 5.11 -7.12 9.99
C LEU A 179 4.14 -5.92 9.96
N THR A 180 3.69 -5.46 11.12
CA THR A 180 2.83 -4.26 11.21
C THR A 180 3.61 -3.02 10.82
N VAL A 181 4.81 -2.82 11.39
CA VAL A 181 5.66 -1.66 11.06
C VAL A 181 6.08 -1.68 9.60
N SER A 182 6.53 -2.83 9.09
CA SER A 182 6.91 -2.97 7.67
C SER A 182 5.75 -2.63 6.73
N LYS A 183 4.52 -3.09 7.01
CA LYS A 183 3.33 -2.73 6.23
C LYS A 183 3.12 -1.21 6.18
N TYR A 184 3.22 -0.51 7.32
CA TYR A 184 3.06 0.94 7.34
C TYR A 184 4.20 1.67 6.61
N ALA A 185 5.45 1.24 6.80
CA ALA A 185 6.60 1.85 6.15
C ALA A 185 6.54 1.74 4.62
N ILE A 186 6.23 0.55 4.09
CA ILE A 186 6.10 0.33 2.64
C ILE A 186 4.95 1.17 2.08
N HIS A 187 3.81 1.18 2.75
CA HIS A 187 2.64 1.93 2.28
C HIS A 187 2.91 3.44 2.27
N LEU A 188 3.44 4.00 3.37
CA LEU A 188 3.78 5.43 3.45
C LEU A 188 4.88 5.81 2.45
N GLY A 189 5.91 4.99 2.30
CA GLY A 189 6.97 5.22 1.32
C GLY A 189 6.44 5.24 -0.11
N ALA A 190 5.59 4.27 -0.48
CA ALA A 190 4.98 4.22 -1.80
C ALA A 190 4.14 5.47 -2.10
N TRP A 191 3.27 5.90 -1.17
CA TRP A 191 2.44 7.08 -1.39
C TRP A 191 3.21 8.39 -1.36
N ALA A 192 4.30 8.48 -0.59
CA ALA A 192 5.22 9.62 -0.65
C ALA A 192 5.87 9.73 -2.03
N ILE A 193 6.43 8.62 -2.54
CA ILE A 193 7.03 8.56 -3.87
C ILE A 193 6.01 8.94 -4.94
N ILE A 194 4.82 8.33 -4.92
CA ILE A 194 3.74 8.60 -5.88
C ILE A 194 3.35 10.09 -5.87
N THR A 195 3.13 10.67 -4.68
CA THR A 195 2.69 12.07 -4.56
C THR A 195 3.75 13.04 -5.06
N ILE A 196 5.02 12.77 -4.76
CA ILE A 196 6.15 13.60 -5.22
C ILE A 196 6.36 13.44 -6.72
N LEU A 197 6.45 12.21 -7.24
CA LEU A 197 6.68 11.96 -8.67
C LEU A 197 5.55 12.52 -9.53
N TYR A 198 4.29 12.35 -9.11
CA TYR A 198 3.15 12.86 -9.86
C TYR A 198 3.16 14.39 -9.94
N ARG A 199 3.51 15.07 -8.83
CA ARG A 199 3.66 16.54 -8.84
C ARG A 199 4.87 16.99 -9.62
N TYR A 200 5.98 16.29 -9.47
CA TYR A 200 7.25 16.58 -10.14
C TYR A 200 7.10 16.50 -11.65
N GLU A 201 6.42 15.47 -12.19
CA GLU A 201 6.22 15.35 -13.63
C GLU A 201 5.40 16.53 -14.18
N LYS A 202 4.42 17.01 -13.42
CA LYS A 202 3.60 18.18 -13.77
C LYS A 202 4.32 19.53 -13.64
N ASP A 203 5.34 19.66 -12.80
CA ASP A 203 6.00 20.95 -12.49
C ASP A 203 7.39 21.09 -13.15
N VAL A 204 8.20 20.04 -13.17
CA VAL A 204 9.65 20.14 -13.45
C VAL A 204 9.99 19.93 -14.92
N HIS A 205 9.13 19.27 -15.68
CA HIS A 205 9.38 19.12 -17.12
C HIS A 205 8.88 20.28 -17.98
N GLY A 206 8.05 21.20 -17.45
CA GLY A 206 7.58 22.42 -18.16
C GLY A 206 7.02 22.17 -19.57
N SER A 207 6.81 20.90 -19.89
CA SER A 207 6.44 20.36 -21.16
C SER A 207 5.16 19.67 -20.78
N ASP A 208 4.05 20.28 -21.19
CA ASP A 208 2.68 19.81 -21.00
C ASP A 208 2.42 18.51 -21.77
N ASN A 209 3.38 17.59 -21.71
CA ASN A 209 3.45 16.37 -22.48
C ASN A 209 2.99 15.17 -21.64
N ASP A 210 2.74 15.33 -20.34
CA ASP A 210 1.95 14.37 -19.59
C ASP A 210 0.46 14.73 -19.67
N LEU A 211 -0.40 13.75 -19.41
CA LEU A 211 -1.85 13.97 -19.49
C LEU A 211 -2.34 15.05 -18.53
N TRP A 212 -1.71 15.20 -17.35
CA TRP A 212 -2.12 16.22 -16.39
C TRP A 212 -1.71 17.62 -16.86
N GLY A 213 -0.43 17.81 -17.16
CA GLY A 213 0.11 19.07 -17.67
C GLY A 213 -0.63 19.53 -18.91
N TRP A 214 -0.83 18.63 -19.89
CA TRP A 214 -1.60 18.93 -21.11
C TRP A 214 -2.99 19.48 -20.80
N THR A 215 -3.78 18.77 -20.00
CA THR A 215 -5.17 19.19 -19.69
C THR A 215 -5.26 20.52 -18.95
N CYS A 216 -4.19 20.93 -18.26
CA CYS A 216 -4.12 22.18 -17.51
C CYS A 216 -3.32 23.29 -18.23
N SER A 217 -2.84 23.04 -19.45
CA SER A 217 -2.06 23.99 -20.23
C SER A 217 -2.91 25.11 -20.85
N GLU A 218 -2.29 26.26 -21.11
CA GLU A 218 -2.94 27.38 -21.80
C GLU A 218 -3.26 27.04 -23.27
N GLU A 219 -2.42 26.20 -23.90
CA GLU A 219 -2.58 25.75 -25.28
C GLU A 219 -3.91 25.00 -25.46
N VAL A 220 -4.20 24.09 -24.53
CA VAL A 220 -5.44 23.30 -24.54
C VAL A 220 -6.65 24.13 -24.14
N ALA A 221 -6.47 25.14 -23.28
CA ALA A 221 -7.55 26.08 -22.96
C ALA A 221 -8.05 26.82 -24.23
N ALA A 222 -7.14 27.16 -25.15
CA ALA A 222 -7.51 27.75 -26.44
C ALA A 222 -8.23 26.75 -27.39
N LEU A 223 -7.95 25.45 -27.26
CA LEU A 223 -8.60 24.38 -28.04
C LEU A 223 -9.95 23.92 -27.46
N GLN A 224 -10.27 24.30 -26.22
CA GLN A 224 -11.48 23.87 -25.53
C GLN A 224 -12.75 24.16 -26.33
N ALA A 225 -12.83 25.29 -27.04
CA ALA A 225 -14.00 25.65 -27.84
C ALA A 225 -14.27 24.66 -28.99
N GLU A 226 -13.22 24.06 -29.54
CA GLU A 226 -13.31 23.15 -30.68
C GLU A 226 -13.57 21.70 -30.24
N PHE A 227 -13.19 21.32 -29.02
CA PHE A 227 -13.31 19.93 -28.54
C PHE A 227 -14.31 19.76 -27.38
N ASN A 228 -15.07 20.80 -27.01
CA ASN A 228 -15.92 20.81 -25.82
C ASN A 228 -16.96 19.68 -25.76
N ASP A 229 -17.45 19.23 -26.91
CA ASP A 229 -18.42 18.15 -27.09
C ASP A 229 -17.79 16.74 -26.96
N VAL A 230 -16.47 16.62 -27.07
CA VAL A 230 -15.76 15.33 -27.01
C VAL A 230 -14.93 15.22 -25.72
N VAL A 231 -14.21 16.27 -25.37
CA VAL A 231 -13.28 16.34 -24.22
C VAL A 231 -13.45 17.65 -23.45
N GLY A 232 -13.89 17.54 -22.20
CA GLY A 232 -13.90 18.66 -21.27
C GLY A 232 -12.54 18.81 -20.57
N PHE A 233 -11.56 19.47 -21.18
CA PHE A 233 -10.20 19.56 -20.62
C PHE A 233 -10.17 20.26 -19.25
N SER A 234 -11.00 21.30 -19.05
CA SER A 234 -11.16 21.94 -17.73
C SER A 234 -11.61 20.97 -16.65
N SER A 235 -12.58 20.10 -16.95
CA SER A 235 -13.05 19.06 -16.02
C SER A 235 -11.95 18.03 -15.74
N LEU A 236 -11.18 17.64 -16.75
CA LEU A 236 -10.06 16.70 -16.58
C LEU A 236 -8.93 17.31 -15.75
N CYS A 237 -8.60 18.59 -15.96
CA CYS A 237 -7.61 19.31 -15.17
C CYS A 237 -8.03 19.39 -13.69
N ASN A 238 -9.29 19.72 -13.42
CA ASN A 238 -9.83 19.75 -12.06
C ASN A 238 -9.85 18.35 -11.42
N LEU A 239 -10.18 17.32 -12.20
CA LEU A 239 -10.18 15.93 -11.74
C LEU A 239 -8.76 15.48 -11.35
N GLN A 240 -7.76 15.76 -12.18
CA GLN A 240 -6.35 15.41 -11.88
C GLN A 240 -5.78 16.22 -10.72
N SER A 241 -6.12 17.51 -10.63
CA SER A 241 -5.72 18.36 -9.49
C SER A 241 -6.33 17.88 -8.17
N SER A 242 -7.62 17.51 -8.20
CA SER A 242 -8.31 16.89 -7.05
C SER A 242 -7.70 15.54 -6.69
N SER A 243 -7.22 14.81 -7.70
CA SER A 243 -6.60 13.50 -7.52
C SER A 243 -5.27 13.58 -6.80
N TRP A 244 -4.43 14.57 -7.13
CA TRP A 244 -3.20 14.85 -6.37
C TRP A 244 -3.51 15.22 -4.92
N GLY A 245 -4.49 16.11 -4.70
CA GLY A 245 -4.91 16.49 -3.35
C GLY A 245 -5.40 15.29 -2.53
N THR A 246 -6.12 14.37 -3.16
CA THR A 246 -6.57 13.12 -2.53
C THR A 246 -5.41 12.19 -2.17
N SER A 247 -4.41 12.06 -3.06
CA SER A 247 -3.18 11.30 -2.78
C SER A 247 -2.43 11.84 -1.56
N LEU A 248 -2.31 13.16 -1.46
CA LEU A 248 -1.68 13.82 -0.31
C LEU A 248 -2.49 13.60 0.97
N ALA A 249 -3.81 13.76 0.91
CA ALA A 249 -4.70 13.52 2.06
C ALA A 249 -4.60 12.08 2.57
N GLU A 250 -4.57 11.11 1.66
CA GLU A 250 -4.41 9.68 1.96
C GLU A 250 -3.10 9.40 2.71
N PHE A 251 -1.99 10.00 2.24
CA PHE A 251 -0.69 9.91 2.90
C PHE A 251 -0.73 10.50 4.32
N LEU A 252 -1.29 11.70 4.49
CA LEU A 252 -1.34 12.40 5.78
C LEU A 252 -2.21 11.65 6.81
N VAL A 253 -3.41 11.23 6.42
CA VAL A 253 -4.35 10.52 7.32
C VAL A 253 -3.74 9.19 7.80
N LYS A 254 -3.15 8.41 6.88
CA LYS A 254 -2.51 7.15 7.25
C LYS A 254 -1.23 7.34 8.05
N SER A 255 -0.47 8.40 7.78
CA SER A 255 0.71 8.76 8.55
C SER A 255 0.34 9.10 10.00
N ALA A 256 -0.65 9.97 10.19
CA ALA A 256 -1.15 10.33 11.52
C ALA A 256 -1.65 9.10 12.30
N PHE A 257 -2.42 8.22 11.63
CA PHE A 257 -2.88 6.98 12.24
C PHE A 257 -1.72 6.04 12.62
N ALA A 258 -0.71 5.91 11.76
CA ALA A 258 0.46 5.07 12.01
C ALA A 258 1.28 5.58 13.21
N VAL A 259 1.50 6.90 13.29
CA VAL A 259 2.21 7.54 14.42
C VAL A 259 1.43 7.36 15.72
N GLY A 260 0.13 7.63 15.73
CA GLY A 260 -0.72 7.44 16.92
C GLY A 260 -0.71 5.99 17.41
N HIS A 261 -0.82 5.03 16.49
CA HIS A 261 -0.71 3.61 16.81
C HIS A 261 0.69 3.24 17.36
N PHE A 262 1.75 3.83 16.81
CA PHE A 262 3.12 3.60 17.28
C PHE A 262 3.38 4.15 18.68
N ILE A 263 2.91 5.37 18.98
CA ILE A 263 3.02 5.99 20.31
C ILE A 263 2.31 5.13 21.36
N ILE A 264 1.07 4.72 21.08
CA ILE A 264 0.30 3.88 21.99
C ILE A 264 1.01 2.54 22.22
N TYR A 265 1.55 1.94 21.17
CA TYR A 265 2.32 0.70 21.28
C TYR A 265 3.56 0.86 22.17
N ARG A 266 4.35 1.91 21.97
CA ARG A 266 5.53 2.19 22.81
C ARG A 266 5.14 2.34 24.27
N LYS A 267 4.13 3.16 24.55
CA LYS A 267 3.63 3.37 25.91
C LYS A 267 3.23 2.05 26.59
N THR A 268 2.46 1.19 25.90
CA THR A 268 2.06 -0.10 26.48
C THR A 268 3.24 -1.04 26.75
N ARG A 269 4.29 -0.97 25.93
CA ARG A 269 5.49 -1.80 26.11
C ARG A 269 6.37 -1.28 27.24
N ASP A 270 6.42 0.03 27.43
CA ASP A 270 7.21 0.63 28.51
C ASP A 270 6.55 0.38 29.88
N GLU A 271 5.22 0.43 29.96
CA GLU A 271 4.46 0.00 31.16
C GLU A 271 4.69 -1.49 31.49
N GLU A 272 4.75 -2.37 30.48
CA GLU A 272 5.05 -3.79 30.66
C GLU A 272 6.46 -4.00 31.22
N LYS A 273 7.47 -3.29 30.69
CA LYS A 273 8.85 -3.36 31.19
C LYS A 273 8.98 -2.89 32.63
N GLN A 274 8.29 -1.81 33.00
CA GLN A 274 8.30 -1.31 34.37
C GLN A 274 7.69 -2.33 35.34
N TYR A 275 6.54 -2.91 34.99
CA TYR A 275 5.90 -3.95 35.79
C TYR A 275 6.81 -5.17 36.03
N PHE A 276 7.56 -5.59 35.00
CA PHE A 276 8.53 -6.69 35.13
C PHE A 276 9.76 -6.31 35.98
N ALA A 277 10.23 -5.06 35.91
CA ALA A 277 11.34 -4.60 36.73
C ALA A 277 10.98 -4.58 38.22
N ASP A 278 9.76 -4.13 38.55
CA ASP A 278 9.27 -4.09 39.93
C ASP A 278 9.14 -5.51 40.52
N HIS A 279 8.60 -6.48 39.76
CA HIS A 279 8.44 -7.87 40.24
C HIS A 279 9.77 -8.62 40.37
N LEU A 280 10.76 -8.31 39.54
CA LEU A 280 12.11 -8.88 39.69
C LEU A 280 12.83 -8.30 40.91
N GLY A 281 12.61 -7.01 41.23
CA GLY A 281 13.13 -6.38 42.44
C GLY A 281 12.66 -7.09 43.70
N ASP A 282 11.35 -7.24 43.87
CA ASP A 282 10.73 -7.86 45.05
C ASP A 282 11.16 -9.32 45.23
N ALA A 283 11.21 -10.11 44.14
CA ALA A 283 11.65 -11.51 44.21
C ALA A 283 13.12 -11.66 44.62
N THR A 284 13.95 -10.65 44.33
CA THR A 284 15.37 -10.67 44.70
C THR A 284 15.55 -10.31 46.18
N THR A 285 14.76 -9.34 46.70
CA THR A 285 14.76 -8.99 48.13
C THR A 285 14.23 -10.12 49.00
N ASP A 286 13.14 -10.79 48.61
CA ASP A 286 12.59 -11.93 49.34
C ASP A 286 13.56 -13.12 49.40
N PHE A 287 14.31 -13.35 48.31
CA PHE A 287 15.35 -14.37 48.27
C PHE A 287 16.49 -14.04 49.24
N VAL A 288 16.93 -12.78 49.31
CA VAL A 288 18.01 -12.37 50.23
C VAL A 288 17.57 -12.50 51.69
N GLU A 289 16.34 -12.12 52.04
CA GLU A 289 15.82 -12.29 53.42
C GLU A 289 15.68 -13.76 53.83
N SER A 290 15.40 -14.67 52.88
CA SER A 290 15.29 -16.12 53.18
C SER A 290 16.63 -16.79 53.54
N PHE A 291 17.77 -16.16 53.26
CA PHE A 291 19.10 -16.70 53.56
C PHE A 291 19.82 -15.96 54.70
N SER A 292 19.18 -14.95 55.29
CA SER A 292 19.65 -14.25 56.51
C SER A 292 18.97 -14.79 57.75
#